data_AF-A0A857GL44-F1
#
_entry.id   AF-A0A857GL44-F1
#
_cell.length_a   1.000
_cell.length_b   1.000
_cell.length_c   1.000
_cell.angle_alpha   90.00
_cell.angle_beta   90.00
_cell.angle_gamma   90.00
#
_symmetry.space_group_name_H-M   'P 1'
#
loop_
_entity.id
_entity.type
_entity.pdbx_description
1 polymer ?
#
loop_
_entity_poly.entity_id
_entity_poly.type
_entity_poly.pdbx_seq_one_letter_code
_entity_poly.pdbx_strand_id
1 'polypeptide(L)'
;MATEYGFVYVLANPAMPGLYKIGFTTQSVQVRISELSRGTSVPAAFYKVLDITTYNPAAVERDVHLFLRNSRSNARREFFQFTSDTEAAASVLVAAGQSRFYQPVTDNRAGDALHAIPEPVVQMTYEEIERRKTEGKVAIKSLMAILDGGSAQ
;
A
#
# COMPACT_ATOMS: atom_id res chain seq x y z
N MET A 1 4.52 6.74 31.50
CA MET A 1 4.08 6.94 30.10
C MET A 1 3.56 5.61 29.61
N ALA A 2 2.29 5.51 29.20
CA ALA A 2 1.77 4.26 28.67
C ALA A 2 2.41 3.97 27.31
N THR A 3 2.95 2.76 27.14
CA THR A 3 3.55 2.35 25.88
C THR A 3 2.43 1.88 24.95
N GLU A 4 2.11 2.67 23.92
CA GLU A 4 1.06 2.31 22.96
C GLU A 4 1.52 1.17 22.05
N TYR A 5 0.66 0.17 21.88
CA TYR A 5 0.87 -0.95 20.97
C TYR A 5 0.29 -0.63 19.58
N GLY A 6 0.96 -1.06 18.53
CA GLY A 6 0.41 -1.01 17.18
C GLY A 6 1.36 -1.56 16.13
N PHE A 7 1.21 -1.06 14.91
CA PHE A 7 1.84 -1.60 13.71
C PHE A 7 2.56 -0.50 12.94
N VAL A 8 3.74 -0.82 12.41
CA VAL A 8 4.36 -0.08 11.30
C VAL A 8 4.18 -0.95 10.06
N TYR A 9 3.74 -0.37 8.94
CA TYR A 9 3.34 -1.11 7.75
C TYR A 9 3.96 -0.56 6.47
N VAL A 10 3.96 -1.41 5.45
CA VAL A 10 4.26 -1.09 4.05
C VAL A 10 3.06 -1.47 3.20
N LEU A 11 2.51 -0.48 2.49
CA LEU A 11 1.41 -0.67 1.56
C LEU A 11 1.87 -0.36 0.14
N ALA A 12 1.38 -1.14 -0.81
CA ALA A 12 1.58 -0.95 -2.23
C ALA A 12 0.25 -0.67 -2.92
N ASN A 13 0.32 -0.01 -4.08
CA ASN A 13 -0.84 0.28 -4.90
C ASN A 13 -0.52 -0.14 -6.34
N PRO A 14 -1.31 -1.03 -6.97
CA PRO A 14 -1.00 -1.55 -8.30
C PRO A 14 -1.00 -0.48 -9.39
N ALA A 15 -1.68 0.65 -9.17
CA ALA A 15 -1.68 1.80 -10.08
C ALA A 15 -0.55 2.80 -9.78
N MET A 16 0.34 2.52 -8.82
CA MET A 16 1.54 3.30 -8.51
C MET A 16 2.77 2.38 -8.36
N PRO A 17 3.19 1.67 -9.42
CA PRO A 17 4.30 0.74 -9.36
C PRO A 17 5.60 1.43 -8.92
N GLY A 18 6.38 0.73 -8.09
CA GLY A 18 7.64 1.24 -7.54
C GLY A 18 7.48 2.28 -6.41
N LEU A 19 6.24 2.63 -6.02
CA LEU A 19 5.96 3.60 -4.97
C LEU A 19 5.16 2.97 -3.82
N TYR A 20 5.76 2.97 -2.64
CA TYR A 20 5.25 2.30 -1.44
C TYR A 20 4.93 3.32 -0.36
N LYS A 21 3.77 3.16 0.29
CA LYS A 21 3.40 3.95 1.47
C LYS A 21 3.90 3.26 2.73
N ILE A 22 4.70 3.96 3.51
CA ILE A 22 5.13 3.50 4.84
C ILE A 22 4.41 4.34 5.88
N GLY A 23 3.74 3.70 6.84
CA GLY A 23 3.04 4.41 7.90
C GLY A 23 2.84 3.55 9.13
N PHE A 24 2.03 4.03 10.06
CA PHE A 24 1.70 3.31 11.28
C PHE A 24 0.21 3.37 11.61
N THR A 25 -0.24 2.47 12.49
CA THR A 25 -1.58 2.49 13.07
C THR A 25 -1.57 1.83 14.45
N THR A 26 -2.42 2.30 15.36
CA THR A 26 -2.71 1.64 16.65
C THR A 26 -3.94 0.72 16.55
N GLN A 27 -4.61 0.72 15.40
CA GLN A 27 -5.67 -0.22 15.03
C GLN A 27 -5.11 -1.32 14.12
N SER A 28 -5.98 -2.14 13.51
CA SER A 28 -5.51 -3.11 12.52
C SER A 28 -5.05 -2.43 11.21
N VAL A 29 -4.05 -3.02 10.56
CA VAL A 29 -3.56 -2.55 9.24
C VAL A 29 -4.64 -2.66 8.18
N GLN A 30 -5.53 -3.66 8.27
CA GLN A 30 -6.63 -3.84 7.33
C GLN A 30 -7.65 -2.70 7.38
N VAL A 31 -8.00 -2.20 8.58
CA VAL A 31 -8.86 -1.01 8.73
C VAL A 31 -8.19 0.19 8.06
N ARG A 32 -6.89 0.37 8.29
CA ARG A 32 -6.13 1.48 7.70
C ARG A 32 -6.05 1.40 6.17
N ILE A 33 -5.90 0.21 5.60
CA ILE A 33 -5.95 -0.03 4.16
C ILE A 33 -7.30 0.40 3.59
N SER A 34 -8.39 0.00 4.24
CA SER A 34 -9.75 0.36 3.80
C SER A 34 -9.97 1.88 3.81
N GLU A 35 -9.59 2.56 4.89
CA GLU A 35 -9.67 4.02 4.99
C GLU A 35 -8.90 4.74 3.87
N LEU A 36 -7.65 4.33 3.66
CA LEU A 36 -6.77 4.96 2.67
C LEU A 36 -7.24 4.69 1.24
N SER A 37 -7.74 3.49 0.98
CA SER A 37 -8.21 3.07 -0.36
C SER A 37 -9.53 3.71 -0.76
N ARG A 38 -10.30 4.25 0.18
CA ARG A 38 -11.55 4.99 -0.10
C ARG A 38 -11.33 6.43 -0.55
N GLY A 39 -10.12 6.96 -0.40
CA GLY A 39 -9.81 8.33 -0.81
C GLY A 39 -9.94 8.49 -2.32
N THR A 40 -10.64 9.54 -2.78
CA THR A 40 -10.78 9.84 -4.22
C THR A 40 -9.45 10.23 -4.89
N SER A 41 -8.40 10.49 -4.09
CA SER A 41 -7.07 10.84 -4.56
C SER A 41 -6.14 9.63 -4.78
N VAL A 42 -6.63 8.39 -4.63
CA VAL A 42 -5.84 7.18 -4.89
C VAL A 42 -6.45 6.39 -6.05
N PRO A 43 -5.65 5.98 -7.06
CA PRO A 43 -6.16 5.43 -8.31
C PRO A 43 -6.64 3.97 -8.22
N ALA A 44 -6.17 3.22 -7.22
CA ALA A 44 -6.63 1.87 -6.92
C ALA A 44 -6.55 1.61 -5.41
N ALA A 45 -7.08 0.48 -4.94
CA ALA A 45 -6.95 0.09 -3.54
C ALA A 45 -5.50 -0.29 -3.20
N PHE A 46 -5.08 0.02 -1.98
CA PHE A 46 -3.80 -0.48 -1.46
C PHE A 46 -3.92 -1.96 -1.07
N TYR A 47 -2.80 -2.67 -1.13
CA TYR A 47 -2.63 -3.97 -0.50
C TYR A 47 -1.45 -3.96 0.47
N LYS A 48 -1.47 -4.89 1.43
CA LYS A 48 -0.42 -5.03 2.44
C LYS A 48 0.78 -5.76 1.86
N VAL A 49 1.97 -5.17 1.99
CA VAL A 49 3.25 -5.83 1.70
C VAL A 49 3.86 -6.40 2.98
N LEU A 50 3.87 -5.60 4.05
CA LEU A 50 4.45 -5.95 5.34
C LEU A 50 3.73 -5.19 6.45
N ASP A 51 3.63 -5.80 7.62
CA ASP A 51 3.44 -5.11 8.89
C ASP A 51 4.32 -5.71 9.98
N ILE A 52 4.82 -4.84 10.86
CA ILE A 52 5.56 -5.22 12.07
C ILE A 52 4.82 -4.70 13.29
N THR A 53 4.67 -5.54 14.30
CA THR A 53 4.13 -5.15 15.60
C THR A 53 5.22 -4.56 16.46
N THR A 54 4.91 -3.46 17.13
CA THR A 54 5.85 -2.80 18.04
C THR A 54 5.10 -1.96 19.05
N TYR A 55 5.77 -1.73 20.17
CA TYR A 55 5.46 -0.61 21.03
C TYR A 55 5.93 0.71 20.41
N ASN A 56 5.24 1.81 20.72
CA ASN A 56 5.51 3.16 20.20
C ASN A 56 5.60 3.22 18.67
N PRO A 57 4.61 2.71 17.92
CA PRO A 57 4.68 2.57 16.46
C PRO A 57 4.92 3.90 15.74
N ALA A 58 4.41 5.01 16.27
CA ALA A 58 4.68 6.36 15.73
C ALA A 58 6.16 6.78 15.83
N ALA A 59 6.86 6.36 16.89
CA ALA A 59 8.27 6.67 17.07
C ALA A 59 9.15 5.78 16.17
N VAL A 60 8.78 4.50 16.03
CA VAL A 60 9.44 3.57 15.11
C VAL A 60 9.27 4.01 13.66
N GLU A 61 8.05 4.38 13.25
CA GLU A 61 7.77 4.88 11.89
C GLU A 61 8.61 6.12 11.55
N ARG A 62 8.74 7.04 12.51
CA ARG A 62 9.58 8.23 12.33
C ARG A 62 11.05 7.87 12.09
N ASP A 63 11.61 6.96 12.89
CA ASP A 63 12.99 6.49 12.71
C ASP A 63 13.15 5.79 11.34
N VAL A 64 12.18 4.96 10.95
CA VAL A 64 12.15 4.29 9.64
C VAL A 64 12.15 5.32 8.50
N HIS A 65 11.33 6.36 8.60
CA HIS A 65 11.27 7.43 7.60
C HIS A 65 12.57 8.22 7.52
N LEU A 66 13.22 8.49 8.66
CA LEU A 66 14.51 9.19 8.72
C LEU A 66 15.65 8.36 8.12
N PHE A 67 15.62 7.04 8.36
CA PHE A 67 16.58 6.09 7.81
C PHE A 67 16.43 5.99 6.28
N LEU A 68 15.19 5.89 5.79
CA LEU A 68 14.86 5.73 4.37
C LEU A 68 14.66 7.04 3.62
N ARG A 69 15.09 8.18 4.18
CA ARG A 69 14.83 9.52 3.62
C ARG A 69 15.31 9.69 2.18
N ASN A 70 16.38 9.01 1.79
CA ASN A 70 16.96 9.08 0.44
C ASN A 70 16.08 8.38 -0.61
N SER A 71 15.23 7.43 -0.19
CA SER A 71 14.28 6.74 -1.06
C SER A 71 12.95 7.50 -1.17
N ARG A 72 12.77 8.61 -0.44
CA ARG A 72 11.50 9.36 -0.39
C ARG A 72 11.35 10.22 -1.64
N SER A 73 10.26 10.03 -2.40
CA SER A 73 10.00 10.83 -3.60
C SER A 73 9.61 12.28 -3.28
N ASN A 74 9.02 12.51 -2.10
CA ASN A 74 8.62 13.83 -1.64
C ASN A 74 8.76 13.92 -0.12
N ALA A 75 9.54 14.90 0.36
CA ALA A 75 9.80 15.12 1.78
C ALA A 75 8.55 15.36 2.64
N ARG A 76 7.42 15.77 2.04
CA ARG A 76 6.14 16.02 2.71
C ARG A 76 5.16 14.84 2.64
N ARG A 77 5.53 13.74 1.99
CA ARG A 77 4.65 12.58 1.75
C ARG A 77 5.32 11.32 2.24
N GLU A 78 4.51 10.39 2.71
CA GLU A 78 4.96 9.12 3.29
C GLU A 78 5.14 8.03 2.22
N PHE A 79 5.67 8.40 1.05
CA PHE A 79 5.86 7.50 -0.08
C PHE A 79 7.34 7.36 -0.44
N PHE A 80 7.74 6.12 -0.70
CA PHE A 80 9.13 5.70 -0.86
C PHE A 80 9.28 4.84 -2.11
N GLN A 81 10.41 4.99 -2.79
CA GLN A 81 10.71 4.30 -4.04
C GLN A 81 11.50 3.02 -3.77
N PHE A 82 11.02 1.91 -4.31
CA PHE A 82 11.67 0.59 -4.30
C PHE A 82 11.37 -0.13 -5.60
N THR A 83 12.20 -1.10 -5.96
CA THR A 83 12.05 -1.89 -7.20
C THR A 83 11.07 -3.05 -7.04
N SER A 84 10.82 -3.51 -5.82
CA SER A 84 9.94 -4.66 -5.53
C SER A 84 9.37 -4.64 -4.11
N ASP A 85 8.32 -5.42 -3.91
CA ASP A 85 7.69 -5.64 -2.60
C ASP A 85 8.70 -6.21 -1.59
N THR A 86 9.58 -7.12 -2.03
CA THR A 86 10.65 -7.71 -1.22
C THR A 86 11.67 -6.67 -0.77
N GLU A 87 12.10 -5.79 -1.68
CA GLU A 87 13.04 -4.71 -1.34
C GLU A 87 12.42 -3.72 -0.36
N ALA A 88 11.15 -3.34 -0.58
CA ALA A 88 10.42 -2.44 0.32
C ALA A 88 10.30 -3.06 1.73
N ALA A 89 9.90 -4.33 1.81
CA ALA A 89 9.80 -5.06 3.08
C ALA A 89 11.16 -5.16 3.79
N ALA A 90 12.20 -5.60 3.08
CA ALA A 90 13.55 -5.75 3.65
C ALA A 90 14.11 -4.41 4.14
N SER A 91 13.92 -3.34 3.38
CA SER A 91 14.37 -1.99 3.75
C SER A 91 13.69 -1.50 5.03
N VAL A 92 12.39 -1.75 5.19
CA VAL A 92 11.66 -1.38 6.41
C VAL A 92 12.07 -2.24 7.60
N LEU A 93 12.30 -3.54 7.42
CA LEU A 93 12.79 -4.41 8.49
C LEU A 93 14.18 -3.99 8.99
N VAL A 94 15.09 -3.70 8.07
CA VAL A 94 16.43 -3.19 8.41
C VAL A 94 16.31 -1.86 9.15
N ALA A 95 15.53 -0.92 8.63
CA ALA A 95 15.34 0.39 9.26
C ALA A 95 14.70 0.29 10.66
N ALA A 96 13.69 -0.56 10.83
CA ALA A 96 13.05 -0.81 12.12
C ALA A 96 14.03 -1.45 13.12
N GLY A 97 14.86 -2.38 12.67
CA GLY A 97 15.92 -2.99 13.50
C GLY A 97 17.01 -2.00 13.95
N GLN A 98 17.17 -0.86 13.26
CA GLN A 98 18.04 0.25 13.69
C GLN A 98 17.31 1.28 14.57
N SER A 99 15.99 1.20 14.71
CA SER A 99 15.24 2.14 15.56
C SER A 99 15.50 1.87 17.03
N ARG A 100 15.79 2.94 17.77
CA ARG A 100 15.93 2.87 19.24
C ARG A 100 14.62 2.64 19.98
N PHE A 101 13.50 2.80 19.29
CA PHE A 101 12.15 2.65 19.85
C PHE A 101 11.51 1.31 19.51
N TYR A 102 12.09 0.55 18.58
CA TYR A 102 11.56 -0.76 18.21
C TYR A 102 11.67 -1.71 19.40
N GLN A 103 10.53 -2.30 19.76
CA GLN A 103 10.45 -3.31 20.80
C GLN A 103 9.52 -4.41 20.29
N PRO A 104 10.02 -5.65 20.13
CA PRO A 104 9.18 -6.76 19.69
C PRO A 104 8.11 -7.03 20.74
N VAL A 105 6.89 -7.27 20.28
CA VAL A 105 5.77 -7.58 21.15
C VAL A 105 5.74 -9.10 21.33
N THR A 106 6.23 -9.58 22.47
CA THR A 106 6.38 -11.01 22.78
C THR A 106 5.28 -11.57 23.68
N ASP A 107 4.27 -10.76 24.03
CA ASP A 107 3.20 -11.20 24.92
C ASP A 107 2.26 -12.15 24.15
N ASN A 108 2.10 -13.37 24.66
CA ASN A 108 1.28 -14.46 24.09
C ASN A 108 -0.23 -14.14 24.00
N ARG A 109 -0.64 -12.91 24.27
CA ARG A 109 -1.99 -12.39 23.97
C ARG A 109 -2.25 -12.26 22.46
N ALA A 110 -1.20 -12.38 21.63
CA ALA A 110 -1.32 -12.49 20.18
C ALA A 110 -1.82 -13.88 19.69
N GLY A 111 -2.18 -14.79 20.61
CA GLY A 111 -2.77 -16.10 20.27
C GLY A 111 -4.12 -16.02 19.54
N ASP A 112 -4.86 -14.91 19.66
CA ASP A 112 -6.21 -14.79 19.09
C ASP A 112 -6.27 -13.96 17.78
N ALA A 113 -5.15 -13.38 17.34
CA ALA A 113 -5.09 -12.50 16.16
C ALA A 113 -4.33 -13.10 14.96
N LEU A 114 -3.97 -14.39 15.02
CA LEU A 114 -3.35 -15.13 13.91
C LEU A 114 -4.37 -15.76 12.95
N HIS A 115 -5.64 -15.36 13.00
CA HIS A 115 -6.66 -15.92 12.12
C HIS A 115 -6.76 -15.17 10.78
N ALA A 116 -6.55 -15.96 9.72
CA ALA A 116 -6.69 -15.69 8.30
C ALA A 116 -5.66 -14.72 7.69
N ILE A 117 -4.63 -15.30 7.05
CA ILE A 117 -4.27 -14.82 5.71
C ILE A 117 -5.59 -14.89 4.91
N PRO A 118 -6.23 -13.78 4.51
CA PRO A 118 -7.35 -13.89 3.61
C PRO A 118 -6.83 -14.58 2.35
N GLU A 119 -7.52 -15.65 1.93
CA GLU A 119 -7.42 -16.18 0.57
C GLU A 119 -7.26 -15.02 -0.42
N PRO A 120 -6.33 -15.11 -1.40
CA PRO A 120 -6.04 -14.02 -2.30
C PRO A 120 -7.35 -13.46 -2.86
N VAL A 121 -7.64 -12.21 -2.51
CA VAL A 121 -8.79 -11.48 -3.02
C VAL A 121 -8.69 -11.53 -4.54
N VAL A 122 -9.69 -12.16 -5.17
CA VAL A 122 -9.77 -12.48 -6.60
C VAL A 122 -9.28 -11.28 -7.42
N GLN A 123 -8.08 -11.41 -7.99
CA GLN A 123 -7.62 -10.52 -9.06
C GLN A 123 -8.54 -10.72 -10.26
N MET A 124 -8.98 -9.65 -10.92
CA MET A 124 -9.67 -9.77 -12.21
C MET A 124 -8.83 -10.66 -13.12
N THR A 125 -9.48 -11.65 -13.73
CA THR A 125 -8.78 -12.60 -14.59
C THR A 125 -8.15 -11.87 -15.79
N TYR A 126 -7.07 -12.41 -16.35
CA TYR A 126 -6.44 -11.85 -17.54
C TYR A 126 -7.46 -11.71 -18.69
N GLU A 127 -8.39 -12.67 -18.77
CA GLU A 127 -9.49 -12.67 -19.73
C GLU A 127 -10.44 -11.46 -19.52
N GLU A 128 -10.78 -11.12 -18.28
CA GLU A 128 -11.57 -9.92 -17.96
C GLU A 128 -10.85 -8.61 -18.25
N ILE A 129 -9.53 -8.58 -18.03
CA ILE A 129 -8.69 -7.42 -18.36
C ILE A 129 -8.68 -7.20 -19.88
N GLU A 130 -8.46 -8.25 -20.67
CA GLU A 130 -8.44 -8.15 -22.13
C GLU A 130 -9.84 -7.85 -22.71
N ARG A 131 -10.91 -8.39 -22.10
CA ARG A 131 -12.29 -8.06 -22.46
C ARG A 131 -12.55 -6.56 -22.29
N ARG A 132 -12.22 -5.99 -21.12
CA ARG A 132 -12.40 -4.55 -20.84
C ARG A 132 -11.54 -3.66 -21.74
N LYS A 133 -10.30 -4.05 -22.04
CA LYS A 133 -9.44 -3.32 -23.00
C LYS A 133 -10.06 -3.31 -24.40
N THR A 134 -10.65 -4.42 -24.82
CA THR A 134 -11.29 -4.57 -26.13
C THR A 134 -12.57 -3.75 -26.20
N GLU A 135 -13.45 -3.86 -25.20
CA GLU A 135 -14.67 -3.04 -25.05
C GLU A 135 -14.32 -1.53 -25.07
N GLY A 136 -13.27 -1.12 -24.35
CA GLY A 136 -12.79 0.25 -24.33
C GLY A 136 -12.28 0.74 -25.70
N LYS A 137 -11.50 -0.09 -26.41
CA LYS A 137 -11.03 0.23 -27.78
C LYS A 137 -12.20 0.37 -28.76
N VAL A 138 -13.21 -0.50 -28.67
CA VAL A 138 -14.41 -0.43 -29.52
C VAL A 138 -15.21 0.84 -29.24
N ALA A 139 -15.44 1.16 -27.97
CA ALA A 139 -16.14 2.39 -27.57
C ALA A 139 -15.41 3.65 -28.06
N ILE A 140 -14.07 3.71 -27.91
CA ILE A 140 -13.25 4.82 -28.40
C ILE A 140 -13.34 4.94 -29.92
N LYS A 141 -13.25 3.82 -30.67
CA LYS A 141 -13.35 3.84 -32.14
C LYS A 141 -14.72 4.33 -32.61
N SER A 142 -15.80 3.91 -31.95
CA SER A 142 -17.15 4.40 -32.26
C SER A 142 -17.31 5.90 -31.99
N LEU A 143 -16.74 6.41 -30.89
CA LEU A 143 -16.73 7.84 -30.59
C LEU A 143 -15.88 8.63 -31.58
N MET A 144 -14.71 8.10 -31.98
CA MET A 144 -13.87 8.71 -33.01
C MET A 144 -14.57 8.77 -34.37
N ALA A 145 -15.27 7.71 -34.79
CA ALA A 145 -16.04 7.72 -36.03
C ALA A 145 -17.20 8.74 -36.03
N ILE A 146 -17.81 9.00 -34.87
CA ILE A 146 -18.80 10.07 -34.70
C ILE A 146 -18.13 11.45 -34.86
N LEU A 147 -16.93 11.63 -34.31
CA LEU A 147 -16.14 12.86 -34.45
C LEU A 147 -15.65 13.07 -35.89
N ASP A 148 -15.26 12.01 -36.58
CA ASP A 148 -14.69 12.04 -37.94
C ASP A 148 -15.76 12.09 -39.06
N GLY A 149 -17.06 12.01 -38.71
CA GLY A 149 -18.18 11.91 -39.67
C GLY A 149 -19.29 12.96 -39.51
N GLY A 150 -19.13 13.98 -38.68
CA GLY A 150 -20.12 15.05 -38.45
C GLY A 150 -20.29 16.07 -39.59
N SER A 151 -20.23 15.62 -40.84
CA SER A 151 -20.73 16.32 -42.03
C SER A 151 -21.35 15.28 -42.96
N ALA A 152 -22.48 14.72 -42.52
CA ALA A 152 -23.40 14.07 -43.43
C ALA A 152 -24.12 15.17 -44.23
N GLN A 153 -23.59 15.46 -45.42
CA GLN A 153 -24.44 15.76 -46.58
C GLN A 153 -24.77 14.43 -47.27
#